data_AF-A0A4Y2PY61-F1
#
_entry.id   AF-A0A4Y2PY61-F1
#
_cell.length_a   1.000
_cell.length_b   1.000
_cell.length_c   1.000
_cell.angle_alpha   90.00
_cell.angle_beta   90.00
_cell.angle_gamma   90.00
#
_symmetry.space_group_name_H-M   'P 1'
#
loop_
_entity.id
_entity.type
_entity.pdbx_description
1 polymer ?
#
loop_
_entity_poly.entity_id
_entity_poly.type
_entity_poly.pdbx_seq_one_letter_code
_entity_poly.pdbx_strand_id
1 'polypeptide(L)' 'MPYCSKDGFIRLWRRADDTHSLVPISKIPVNGFVNSLKFSPSGKYLIAGIGQEHRLGRWWRIKEAKNSIVLYSWQNKS' A
#
# COMPACT_ATOMS: atom_id res chain seq x y z
N MET A 1 -10.27 2.43 11.39
CA MET A 1 -11.04 2.51 10.13
C MET A 1 -10.07 2.79 8.99
N PRO A 2 -9.91 1.92 7.99
CA PRO A 2 -8.93 2.13 6.92
C PRO A 2 -9.46 3.15 5.90
N TYR A 3 -8.86 4.34 5.86
CA TYR A 3 -9.09 5.37 4.85
C TYR A 3 -8.45 4.91 3.53
N CYS A 4 -9.26 4.53 2.54
CA CYS A 4 -8.76 4.18 1.21
C CYS A 4 -8.42 5.47 0.46
N SER A 5 -7.15 5.88 0.46
CA SER A 5 -6.71 7.02 -0.35
C SER A 5 -6.76 6.63 -1.83
N LYS A 6 -7.59 7.34 -2.61
CA LYS A 6 -7.77 7.17 -4.07
C LYS A 6 -6.58 7.73 -4.88
N ASP A 7 -5.48 8.07 -4.24
CA ASP A 7 -4.37 8.78 -4.90
C ASP A 7 -3.42 7.88 -5.68
N GLY A 8 -3.66 6.56 -5.71
CA GLY A 8 -2.86 5.63 -6.52
C GLY A 8 -1.46 5.40 -5.98
N PHE A 9 -1.22 5.63 -4.68
CA PHE A 9 0.07 5.37 -4.07
C PHE A 9 -0.06 4.64 -2.73
N ILE A 10 0.73 3.58 -2.57
CA ILE A 10 1.01 3.03 -1.25
C ILE A 10 2.16 3.86 -0.66
N ARG A 11 1.96 4.39 0.55
CA ARG A 11 3.00 5.12 1.28
C ARG A 11 3.46 4.31 2.47
N LEU A 12 4.78 4.15 2.58
CA LEU A 12 5.44 3.53 3.71
C LEU A 12 5.96 4.60 4.65
N TRP A 13 5.72 4.40 5.95
CA TRP A 13 6.15 5.31 7.02
C TRP A 13 6.87 4.50 8.10
N ARG A 14 7.96 5.04 8.64
CA ARG A 14 8.69 4.51 9.78
C ARG A 14 8.50 5.46 10.96
N ARG A 15 8.37 4.92 12.16
CA ARG A 15 8.39 5.73 13.38
C ARG A 15 9.79 6.29 13.61
N ALA A 16 9.94 7.59 13.85
CA ALA A 16 11.22 8.15 14.26
C ALA A 16 11.62 7.61 15.65
N ASP A 17 12.91 7.39 15.88
CA ASP A 17 13.42 6.80 17.13
C ASP A 17 13.31 7.77 18.32
N ASP A 18 13.36 9.06 18.03
CA ASP A 18 13.41 10.17 19.00
C ASP A 18 12.02 10.77 19.25
N THR A 19 11.20 10.91 18.21
CA THR A 19 9.93 11.63 18.29
C THR A 19 8.75 10.70 17.99
N HIS A 20 7.56 11.01 18.52
CA HIS A 20 6.30 10.37 18.14
C HIS A 20 5.87 10.71 16.68
N SER A 21 6.82 10.97 15.78
CA SER A 21 6.61 11.36 14.40
C SER A 21 6.74 10.17 13.44
N LEU A 22 6.07 10.28 12.29
CA LEU A 22 6.14 9.32 11.20
C LEU A 22 7.00 9.90 10.07
N VAL A 23 8.06 9.19 9.72
CA VAL A 23 8.99 9.54 8.62
C VAL A 23 8.59 8.77 7.37
N PRO A 24 8.36 9.43 6.23
CA PRO A 24 8.06 8.73 4.98
C PRO A 24 9.30 7.96 4.49
N ILE A 25 9.14 6.68 4.20
CA ILE A 25 10.21 5.79 3.70
C ILE A 25 10.15 5.68 2.18
N SER A 26 8.96 5.41 1.64
CA SER A 26 8.79 5.07 0.24
C SER A 26 7.36 5.35 -0.23
N LYS A 27 7.25 5.60 -1.54
CA LYS A 27 5.99 5.85 -2.24
C LYS A 27 5.94 4.93 -3.46
N ILE A 28 5.04 3.96 -3.44
CA ILE A 28 4.93 2.93 -4.47
C ILE A 28 3.70 3.26 -5.34
N PRO A 29 3.89 3.53 -6.65
CA PRO A 29 2.76 3.76 -7.54
C PRO A 29 1.95 2.48 -7.71
N VAL A 30 0.63 2.60 -7.56
CA VAL A 30 -0.32 1.51 -7.77
C VAL A 30 -1.52 2.00 -8.59
N ASN A 31 -1.88 1.22 -9.60
CA ASN A 31 -3.03 1.50 -10.45
C ASN A 31 -4.25 0.70 -9.96
N GLY A 32 -5.03 1.30 -9.04
CA GLY A 32 -6.26 0.73 -8.51
C GLY A 32 -6.45 0.98 -7.01
N PHE A 33 -7.53 0.40 -6.47
CA PHE A 33 -7.83 0.47 -5.05
C PHE A 33 -7.00 -0.55 -4.26
N VAL A 34 -6.33 -0.06 -3.22
CA VAL A 34 -5.63 -0.93 -2.27
C VAL A 34 -6.66 -1.50 -1.28
N ASN A 35 -7.01 -2.77 -1.46
CA ASN A 35 -8.03 -3.45 -0.66
C ASN A 35 -7.45 -4.25 0.52
N SER A 36 -6.14 -4.55 0.46
CA SER A 36 -5.40 -5.25 1.51
C SER A 36 -3.91 -4.90 1.46
N LEU A 37 -3.28 -4.81 2.63
CA LEU A 37 -1.83 -4.61 2.81
C LEU A 37 -1.33 -5.52 3.93
N LYS A 38 -0.27 -6.30 3.65
CA LYS A 38 0.37 -7.18 4.64
C LYS A 38 1.88 -7.22 4.44
N PHE A 39 2.63 -7.03 5.51
CA PHE A 39 4.07 -7.29 5.52
C PHE A 39 4.36 -8.78 5.66
N SER A 40 5.45 -9.25 5.06
CA SER A 40 5.97 -10.58 5.37
C SER A 40 6.45 -10.63 6.83
N PRO A 41 6.40 -11.80 7.49
CA PRO A 41 6.96 -11.96 8.84
C PRO A 41 8.44 -11.58 8.92
N SER A 42 9.18 -11.75 7.81
CA SER A 42 10.57 -11.35 7.69
C SER A 42 10.79 -9.84 7.52
N GLY A 43 9.74 -9.06 7.31
CA GLY A 43 9.83 -7.61 7.05
C GLY A 43 10.55 -7.24 5.76
N LYS A 44 10.75 -8.18 4.82
CA LYS A 44 11.45 -7.94 3.54
C LYS A 44 10.49 -7.65 2.38
N TYR A 45 9.23 -8.03 2.55
CA TYR A 45 8.21 -7.89 1.52
C TYR A 45 6.97 -7.20 2.06
N LEU A 46 6.33 -6.44 1.18
CA LEU A 46 4.99 -5.93 1.35
C LEU A 46 4.11 -6.52 0.23
N ILE A 47 3.01 -7.15 0.63
CA ILE A 47 2.01 -7.69 -0.28
C ILE A 47 0.80 -6.75 -0.26
N ALA A 48 0.39 -6.29 -1.43
CA ALA A 48 -0.77 -5.44 -1.61
C ALA A 48 -1.79 -6.10 -2.55
N GLY A 49 -3.05 -6.16 -2.14
CA GLY A 49 -4.16 -6.57 -2.99
C GLY A 49 -4.77 -5.34 -3.68
N ILE A 50 -4.65 -5.27 -5.00
CA ILE A 50 -5.15 -4.16 -5.81
C ILE A 50 -6.42 -4.60 -6.55
N GLY A 51 -7.46 -3.77 -6.52
CA GLY A 51 -8.72 -4.02 -7.21
C GLY A 51 -9.22 -2.84 -8.03
N GLN A 52 -10.05 -3.13 -9.03
CA GLN A 52 -10.78 -2.11 -9.81
C GLN A 52 -11.86 -1.40 -9.01
N GLU A 53 -12.40 -2.08 -8.01
CA GLU A 53 -13.49 -1.62 -7.18
C GLU A 53 -13.02 -1.51 -5.72
N HIS A 54 -13.62 -0.57 -5.00
CA HIS A 54 -13.41 -0.44 -3.58
C HIS A 54 -14.03 -1.63 -2.81
N ARG A 55 -13.32 -2.15 -1.80
CA ARG A 55 -13.74 -3.33 -1.03
C ARG A 55 -15.13 -3.24 -0.40
N LEU A 56 -15.60 -2.03 -0.07
CA LEU A 56 -16.86 -1.81 0.66
C LEU A 56 -18.03 -1.33 -0.23
N GLY A 57 -17.88 -1.32 -1.56
CA GLY A 57 -19.00 -1.05 -2.46
C GLY A 57 -18.60 -0.57 -3.86
N ARG A 58 -19.52 -0.71 -4.81
CA ARG A 58 -19.35 -0.41 -6.25
C ARG A 58 -19.54 1.06 -6.63
N TRP A 59 -19.24 1.99 -5.72
CA TRP A 59 -19.45 3.42 -5.94
C TRP A 59 -18.45 3.99 -6.97
N TRP A 60 -17.29 3.36 -7.09
CA TRP A 60 -16.21 3.81 -7.96
C TRP A 60 -15.53 2.61 -8.62
N ARG A 61 -15.38 2.66 -9.94
CA ARG A 61 -14.64 1.68 -10.73
C ARG A 61 -13.52 2.37 -11.48
N ILE A 62 -12.28 1.95 -11.26
CA ILE A 62 -11.12 2.36 -12.06
C ILE A 62 -10.96 1.29 -13.15
N LYS A 63 -11.33 1.60 -14.39
CA LYS A 63 -11.35 0.61 -15.48
C LYS A 63 -9.94 0.18 -15.90
N GLU A 64 -8.99 1.08 -15.72
CA GLU A 64 -7.58 0.94 -16.06
C GLU A 64 -6.82 0.10 -15.03
N ALA A 65 -7.38 -0.07 -13.84
CA ALA A 65 -6.81 -0.89 -12.79
C ALA A 65 -6.96 -2.38 -13.14
N LYS A 66 -6.02 -3.21 -12.68
CA LYS A 66 -6.11 -4.67 -12.82
C LYS A 66 -6.21 -5.28 -11.44
N ASN A 67 -7.20 -6.16 -11.25
CA ASN A 67 -7.26 -6.99 -10.05
C ASN A 67 -5.98 -7.83 -9.99
N SER A 68 -5.13 -7.53 -9.01
CA SER A 68 -3.77 -8.04 -8.97
C SER A 68 -3.23 -8.07 -7.54
N ILE A 69 -2.20 -8.90 -7.36
CA ILE A 69 -1.40 -8.93 -6.14
C ILE A 69 -0.07 -8.28 -6.50
N VAL A 70 0.28 -7.21 -5.80
CA VAL A 70 1.55 -6.52 -5.95
C VAL A 70 2.46 -6.97 -4.81
N LEU A 71 3.62 -7.52 -5.15
CA LEU A 71 4.70 -7.83 -4.22
C LEU A 71 5.74 -6.71 -4.34
N TYR A 72 5.98 -6.01 -3.25
CA TYR A 72 7.06 -5.03 -3.14
C TYR A 72 8.15 -5.59 -2.24
N SER A 73 9.37 -5.66 -2.76
CA SER A 73 10.57 -5.99 -1.99
C SER A 73 11.45 -4.76 -1.88
N TRP A 74 12.18 -4.65 -0.78
CA TRP A 74 13.26 -3.67 -0.65
C TRP A 74 14.47 -4.34 -0.01
N GLN A 75 15.66 -3.86 -0.38
CA GLN A 75 16.88 -4.25 0.29
C GLN A 75 17.08 -3.33 1.49
N ASN A 76 16.91 -3.84 2.71
CA ASN A 76 17.49 -3.18 3.88
C ASN A 76 19.00 -3.26 3.73
N LYS A 77 19.64 -2.16 3.33
CA LYS A 77 21.08 -2.03 3.53
C LYS A 77 21.30 -2.03 5.04
N SER A 78 21.94 -3.11 5.51
CA SER A 78 22.51 -3.22 6.85
C SER A 78 23.49 -2.09 7.11
#